data_AF-A0A939XT00-F1
#
_entry.id   AF-A0A939XT00-F1
#
_cell.length_a   1.000
_cell.length_b   1.000
_cell.length_c   1.000
_cell.angle_alpha   90.00
_cell.angle_beta   90.00
_cell.angle_gamma   90.00
#
_symmetry.space_group_name_H-M   'P 1'
#
loop_
_entity.id
_entity.type
_entity.pdbx_description
1 polymer ?
#
loop_
_entity_poly.entity_id
_entity_poly.type
_entity_poly.pdbx_seq_one_letter_code
_entity_poly.pdbx_strand_id
1 'polypeptide(L)'
;EIAIPKPVIYNFANPVGIESEPIEDVMKSHFFRSLTHDTIIVQIPYLKKNAQTKVEQMLEAFCQDYTSSQSPQLLEMNITDKPQEFQELVRPLIYAVADSEVRKVMDIEDEMSAYFQNYKSVSDEVEVLKEMAEEYKGKVEEYKDRAEEYKGQAEEYKGKLQEKDVLLQEKDAQIISSMKTMLSFGIPIEKIAESFKMDVDEAKKMIGE
;
A
#
# COMPACT_ATOMS: atom_id res chain seq x y z
N GLU A 1 -8.80 7.76 17.79
CA GLU A 1 -8.36 8.31 19.09
C GLU A 1 -9.55 8.55 20.00
N ILE A 2 -9.39 8.38 21.31
CA ILE A 2 -10.43 8.69 22.29
C ILE A 2 -10.35 10.19 22.54
N ALA A 3 -11.31 10.96 22.03
CA ALA A 3 -11.39 12.40 22.30
C ALA A 3 -11.91 12.61 23.72
N ILE A 4 -11.06 13.14 24.60
CA ILE A 4 -11.39 13.38 26.00
C ILE A 4 -11.65 14.88 26.14
N PRO A 5 -12.89 15.34 26.39
CA PRO A 5 -13.23 16.76 26.38
C PRO A 5 -12.84 17.47 27.69
N LYS A 6 -11.60 17.26 28.16
CA LYS A 6 -11.07 17.88 29.39
C LYS A 6 -9.74 18.59 29.13
N PRO A 7 -9.55 19.83 29.62
CA PRO A 7 -8.38 20.63 29.31
C PRO A 7 -7.07 20.08 29.90
N VAL A 8 -7.14 19.41 31.07
CA VAL A 8 -5.97 18.79 31.70
C VAL A 8 -6.34 17.42 32.24
N ILE A 9 -5.43 16.48 32.07
CA ILE A 9 -5.51 15.11 32.57
C ILE A 9 -4.25 14.82 33.36
N TYR A 10 -4.40 14.37 34.60
CA TYR A 10 -3.31 13.91 35.44
C TYR A 10 -3.24 12.40 35.42
N ASN A 11 -2.07 11.84 35.11
CA ASN A 11 -1.84 10.40 35.11
C ASN A 11 -0.85 10.01 36.21
N PHE A 12 -1.33 9.87 37.45
CA PHE A 12 -0.52 9.48 38.62
C PHE A 12 -0.67 8.00 39.04
N ALA A 13 -1.56 7.26 38.37
CA ALA A 13 -1.87 5.82 38.50
C ALA A 13 -3.20 5.52 37.79
N ASN A 14 -4.11 6.51 37.83
CA ASN A 14 -5.34 6.57 37.06
C ASN A 14 -5.54 8.00 36.53
N PRO A 15 -6.05 8.16 35.30
CA PRO A 15 -6.31 9.45 34.68
C PRO A 15 -7.47 10.17 35.37
N VAL A 16 -7.19 11.34 35.93
CA VAL A 16 -8.18 12.23 36.56
C VAL A 16 -8.16 13.62 35.92
N GLY A 17 -9.31 14.30 35.90
CA GLY A 17 -9.41 15.70 35.47
C GLY A 17 -8.91 16.68 36.54
N ILE A 18 -8.95 17.99 36.22
CA ILE A 18 -8.59 19.08 37.15
C ILE A 18 -9.37 19.03 38.45
N GLU A 19 -10.64 18.61 38.40
CA GLU A 19 -11.50 18.51 39.57
C GLU A 19 -11.41 17.14 40.26
N SER A 20 -10.36 16.35 40.00
CA SER A 20 -10.14 14.99 40.55
C SER A 20 -11.23 13.96 40.17
N GLU A 21 -11.98 14.25 39.11
CA GLU A 21 -12.98 13.37 38.53
C GLU A 21 -12.31 12.28 37.65
N PRO A 22 -12.62 10.99 37.87
CA PRO A 22 -12.00 9.90 37.12
C PRO A 22 -12.43 9.92 35.65
N ILE A 23 -11.52 9.55 34.76
CA ILE A 23 -11.78 9.47 33.32
C ILE A 23 -11.56 8.02 32.84
N GLU A 24 -12.60 7.21 32.92
CA GLU A 24 -12.51 5.75 32.73
C GLU A 24 -12.13 5.32 31.29
N ASP A 25 -12.52 6.11 30.28
CA ASP A 25 -12.25 5.76 28.87
C ASP A 25 -10.79 5.94 28.47
N VAL A 26 -10.02 6.71 29.24
CA VAL A 26 -8.62 7.07 28.94
C VAL A 26 -7.69 5.87 29.08
N MET A 27 -7.98 4.99 30.03
CA MET A 27 -7.22 3.75 30.27
C MET A 27 -7.39 2.70 29.16
N LYS A 28 -8.29 2.91 28.20
CA LYS A 28 -8.43 2.04 27.01
C LYS A 28 -7.43 2.40 25.92
N SER A 29 -6.86 3.61 25.96
CA SER A 29 -5.91 4.08 24.96
C SER A 29 -4.51 3.51 25.20
N HIS A 30 -3.87 3.01 24.13
CA HIS A 30 -2.47 2.55 24.18
C HIS A 30 -1.53 3.67 24.62
N PHE A 31 -1.77 4.92 24.18
CA PHE A 31 -0.95 6.07 24.53
C PHE A 31 -0.83 6.27 26.05
N PHE A 32 -1.95 6.29 26.77
CA PHE A 32 -1.95 6.51 28.23
C PHE A 32 -1.36 5.33 28.99
N ARG A 33 -1.47 4.10 28.47
CA ARG A 33 -0.82 2.91 29.03
C ARG A 33 0.69 2.90 28.84
N SER A 34 1.18 3.54 27.77
CA SER A 34 2.61 3.65 27.50
C SER A 34 3.31 4.67 28.40
N LEU A 35 2.57 5.54 29.10
CA LEU A 35 3.15 6.49 30.04
C LEU A 35 3.59 5.75 31.29
N THR A 36 4.90 5.63 31.48
CA THR A 36 5.51 4.91 32.59
C THR A 36 5.73 5.78 33.83
N HIS A 37 5.51 7.08 33.72
CA HIS A 37 5.79 8.07 34.76
C HIS A 37 4.57 8.96 34.99
N ASP A 38 4.53 9.58 36.17
CA ASP A 38 3.55 10.57 36.55
C ASP A 38 3.56 11.74 35.56
N THR A 39 2.50 11.85 34.77
CA THR A 39 2.44 12.77 33.63
C THR A 39 1.24 13.70 33.75
N ILE A 40 1.45 14.98 33.45
CA ILE A 40 0.39 15.97 33.27
C ILE A 40 0.21 16.16 31.76
N ILE A 41 -0.99 15.89 31.26
CA ILE A 41 -1.34 16.08 29.86
C ILE A 41 -2.23 17.30 29.77
N VAL A 42 -1.77 18.30 29.04
CA VAL A 42 -2.50 19.52 28.76
C VAL A 42 -3.01 19.45 27.32
N GLN A 43 -4.32 19.47 27.14
CA GLN A 43 -4.93 19.46 25.82
C GLN A 43 -5.16 20.90 25.35
N ILE A 44 -4.22 21.40 24.55
CA ILE A 44 -4.23 22.77 24.00
C ILE A 44 -5.59 23.15 23.36
N PRO A 45 -6.24 22.29 22.54
CA PRO A 45 -7.53 22.66 21.91
C PRO A 45 -8.68 22.93 22.88
N TYR A 46 -8.58 22.46 24.12
CA TYR A 46 -9.59 22.67 25.16
C TYR A 46 -9.24 23.82 26.11
N LEU A 47 -8.08 24.46 25.93
CA LEU A 47 -7.74 25.70 26.63
C LEU A 47 -8.49 26.85 25.95
N LYS A 48 -9.61 27.28 26.54
CA LYS A 48 -10.43 28.38 26.02
C LYS A 48 -9.81 29.74 26.31
N LYS A 49 -10.08 30.72 25.43
CA LYS A 49 -9.93 32.16 25.77
C LYS A 49 -10.83 32.48 26.96
N ASN A 50 -10.27 33.12 27.99
CA ASN A 50 -10.92 33.50 29.25
C ASN A 50 -11.02 32.36 30.28
N ALA A 51 -9.87 31.80 30.65
CA ALA A 51 -9.74 30.93 31.81
C ALA A 51 -10.26 31.59 33.09
N GLN A 52 -11.11 30.90 33.83
CA GLN A 52 -11.71 31.43 35.06
C GLN A 52 -10.92 31.04 36.30
N THR A 53 -10.35 29.84 36.31
CA THR A 53 -9.55 29.37 37.43
C THR A 53 -8.09 29.81 37.29
N LYS A 54 -7.40 29.94 38.43
CA LYS A 54 -5.96 30.28 38.44
C LYS A 54 -5.11 29.30 37.62
N VAL A 55 -5.44 28.01 37.67
CA VAL A 55 -4.71 26.95 36.93
C VAL A 55 -4.94 27.10 35.43
N GLU A 56 -6.19 27.29 35.00
CA GLU A 56 -6.47 27.52 33.58
C GLU A 56 -5.80 28.81 33.09
N GLN A 57 -5.78 29.88 33.90
CA GLN A 57 -5.10 31.13 33.56
C GLN A 57 -3.59 30.94 33.41
N MET A 58 -3.00 30.02 34.18
CA MET A 58 -1.60 29.64 34.01
C MET A 58 -1.37 28.82 32.74
N LEU A 59 -2.31 27.96 32.37
CA LEU A 59 -2.20 27.11 31.19
C LEU A 59 -2.44 27.87 29.89
N GLU A 60 -3.04 29.06 29.93
CA GLU A 60 -3.16 29.93 28.75
C GLU A 60 -1.82 30.26 28.09
N ALA A 61 -0.68 30.13 28.78
CA ALA A 61 0.65 30.24 28.15
C ALA A 61 0.87 29.26 26.99
N PHE A 62 0.14 28.14 26.95
CA PHE A 62 0.21 27.14 25.88
C PHE A 62 -0.89 27.32 24.82
N CYS A 63 -1.78 28.30 24.97
CA CYS A 63 -2.91 28.50 24.07
C CYS A 63 -2.43 29.08 22.73
N GLN A 64 -2.47 28.24 21.68
CA GLN A 64 -2.05 28.62 20.33
C GLN A 64 -3.01 29.60 19.65
N ASP A 65 -4.17 29.91 20.23
CA ASP A 65 -5.04 30.96 19.69
C ASP A 65 -4.46 32.38 19.83
N TYR A 66 -3.41 32.55 20.63
CA TYR A 66 -2.63 33.80 20.74
C TYR A 66 -1.51 33.88 19.71
N THR A 67 -1.37 32.91 18.80
CA THR A 67 -0.29 32.92 17.80
C THR A 67 -0.34 34.19 16.95
N SER A 68 0.80 34.86 16.84
CA SER A 68 0.95 36.06 16.04
C SER A 68 0.80 35.74 14.55
N SER A 69 0.30 36.70 13.78
CA SER A 69 0.31 36.62 12.33
C SER A 69 1.70 36.77 11.72
N GLN A 70 2.67 37.30 12.48
CA GLN A 70 4.03 37.57 11.99
C GLN A 70 4.93 36.34 12.05
N SER A 71 4.77 35.50 13.06
CA SER A 71 5.54 34.26 13.22
C SER A 71 4.75 33.26 14.06
N PRO A 72 4.74 31.97 13.65
CA PRO A 72 4.09 30.90 14.41
C PRO A 72 4.75 30.64 15.77
N GLN A 73 5.99 31.10 15.96
CA GLN A 73 6.75 30.96 17.21
C GLN A 73 6.37 32.02 18.26
N LEU A 74 5.61 33.06 17.89
CA LEU A 74 5.27 34.19 18.76
C LEU A 74 3.83 34.09 19.24
N LEU A 75 3.63 34.26 20.55
CA LEU A 75 2.31 34.38 21.17
C LEU A 75 2.07 35.82 21.66
N GLU A 76 0.98 36.42 21.23
CA GLU A 76 0.53 37.76 21.61
C GLU A 76 -0.54 37.68 22.70
N MET A 77 -0.13 37.80 23.96
CA MET A 77 -1.05 37.72 25.10
C MET A 77 -0.92 38.92 26.04
N ASN A 78 -2.05 39.32 26.63
CA ASN A 78 -2.06 40.34 27.69
C ASN A 78 -1.75 39.69 29.05
N ILE A 79 -0.64 40.11 29.66
CA ILE A 79 -0.12 39.58 30.91
C ILE A 79 -0.51 40.46 32.12
N THR A 80 -0.90 41.72 31.87
CA THR A 80 -1.15 42.72 32.91
C THR A 80 -2.29 42.32 33.85
N ASP A 81 -3.34 41.69 33.31
CA ASP A 81 -4.51 41.27 34.07
C ASP A 81 -4.38 39.86 34.66
N LYS A 82 -3.20 39.24 34.55
CA LYS A 82 -2.94 37.86 35.00
C LYS A 82 -2.34 37.80 36.41
N PRO A 83 -2.52 36.68 37.13
CA PRO A 83 -1.94 36.47 38.46
C PRO A 83 -0.43 36.67 38.47
N GLN A 84 0.13 37.17 39.57
CA GLN A 84 1.57 37.47 39.69
C GLN A 84 2.44 36.25 39.34
N GLU A 85 2.05 35.05 39.78
CA GLU A 85 2.83 33.83 39.53
C GLU A 85 2.87 33.48 38.04
N PHE A 86 1.83 33.84 37.28
CA PHE A 86 1.84 33.70 35.83
C PHE A 86 2.82 34.67 35.18
N GLN A 87 2.84 35.92 35.64
CA GLN A 87 3.78 36.93 35.13
C GLN A 87 5.23 36.52 35.40
N GLU A 88 5.51 35.96 36.58
CA GLU A 88 6.82 35.43 36.94
C GLU A 88 7.23 34.25 36.03
N LEU A 89 6.29 33.38 35.67
CA LEU A 89 6.53 32.23 34.79
C LEU A 89 6.79 32.64 33.33
N VAL A 90 6.07 33.63 32.81
CA VAL A 90 6.20 34.07 31.41
C VAL A 90 7.40 35.00 31.20
N ARG A 91 7.86 35.69 32.25
CA ARG A 91 8.97 36.66 32.13
C ARG A 91 10.26 36.06 31.53
N PRO A 92 10.75 34.87 31.93
CA PRO A 92 11.87 34.21 31.25
C PRO A 92 11.60 33.92 29.77
N LEU A 93 10.36 33.56 29.42
CA LEU A 93 9.97 33.29 28.03
C LEU A 93 10.03 34.56 27.17
N ILE A 94 9.62 35.71 27.72
CA ILE A 94 9.78 37.01 27.02
C ILE A 94 11.25 37.34 26.76
N TYR A 95 12.13 37.09 27.73
CA TYR A 95 13.56 37.29 27.53
C TYR A 95 14.14 36.35 26.47
N ALA A 96 13.69 35.09 26.45
CA ALA A 96 14.09 34.11 25.44
C ALA A 96 13.67 34.56 24.03
N VAL A 97 12.44 35.09 23.87
CA VAL A 97 11.96 35.65 22.59
C VAL A 97 12.80 36.87 22.16
N ALA A 98 13.30 37.67 23.09
CA ALA A 98 14.15 38.82 22.80
C ALA A 98 15.60 38.44 22.41
N ASP A 99 16.07 37.27 22.80
CA ASP A 99 17.40 36.76 22.49
C ASP A 99 17.50 36.30 21.02
N SER A 100 18.48 36.83 20.28
CA SER A 100 18.67 36.48 18.87
C SER A 100 19.20 35.07 18.65
N GLU A 101 20.00 34.53 19.57
CA GLU A 101 20.54 33.18 19.43
C GLU A 101 19.44 32.14 19.67
N VAL A 102 18.57 32.38 20.66
CA VAL A 102 17.39 31.54 20.88
C VAL A 102 16.49 31.52 19.65
N ARG A 103 16.18 32.68 19.06
CA ARG A 103 15.38 32.74 17.81
C ARG A 103 16.00 31.96 16.67
N LYS A 104 17.32 32.06 16.46
CA LYS A 104 18.00 31.27 15.43
C LYS A 104 17.91 29.78 15.68
N VAL A 105 18.05 29.34 16.93
CA VAL A 105 17.92 27.92 17.29
C VAL A 105 16.50 27.44 17.01
N MET A 106 15.48 28.24 17.34
CA MET A 106 14.08 27.92 17.02
C MET A 106 13.84 27.82 15.51
N ASP A 107 14.37 28.76 14.72
CA ASP A 107 14.25 28.72 13.25
C ASP A 107 14.91 27.45 12.65
N ILE A 108 16.09 27.07 13.17
CA ILE A 108 16.80 25.86 12.74
C ILE A 108 16.04 24.59 13.15
N GLU A 109 15.46 24.56 14.36
CA GLU A 109 14.65 23.44 14.84
C GLU A 109 13.41 23.23 13.95
N ASP A 110 12.75 24.32 13.53
CA ASP A 110 11.62 24.26 12.62
C ASP A 110 12.04 23.75 11.23
N GLU A 111 13.15 24.23 10.68
CA GLU A 111 13.70 23.73 9.41
C GLU A 111 14.03 22.24 9.51
N MET A 112 14.68 21.82 10.60
CA MET A 112 15.05 20.43 10.83
C MET A 112 13.81 19.54 11.03
N SER A 113 12.81 20.02 11.75
CA SER A 113 11.53 19.32 11.95
C SER A 113 10.79 19.14 10.63
N ALA A 114 10.73 20.17 9.80
CA ALA A 114 10.15 20.10 8.45
C ALA A 114 10.92 19.09 7.58
N TYR A 115 12.25 19.08 7.65
CA TYR A 115 13.08 18.11 6.95
C TYR A 115 12.77 16.68 7.38
N PHE A 116 12.69 16.40 8.69
CA PHE A 116 12.36 15.07 9.20
C PHE A 116 10.94 14.62 8.82
N GLN A 117 9.95 15.51 8.87
CA GLN A 117 8.59 15.21 8.44
C GLN A 117 8.54 14.85 6.95
N ASN A 118 9.20 15.64 6.10
CA ASN A 118 9.31 15.35 4.67
C ASN A 118 10.04 14.03 4.40
N TYR A 119 11.16 13.80 5.08
CA TYR A 119 11.91 12.56 4.96
C TYR A 119 11.05 11.35 5.34
N LYS A 120 10.29 11.45 6.44
CA LYS A 120 9.36 10.39 6.86
C LYS A 120 8.28 10.14 5.80
N SER A 121 7.66 11.20 5.26
CA SER A 121 6.67 11.08 4.18
C SER A 121 7.24 10.35 2.96
N VAL A 122 8.44 10.74 2.51
CA VAL A 122 9.12 10.10 1.38
C VAL A 122 9.48 8.65 1.71
N SER A 123 9.91 8.37 2.95
CA SER A 123 10.21 7.01 3.39
C SER A 123 8.98 6.10 3.33
N ASP A 124 7.84 6.58 3.83
CA ASP A 124 6.57 5.86 3.82
C ASP A 124 6.13 5.59 2.36
N GLU A 125 6.26 6.58 1.45
CA GLU A 125 5.98 6.41 0.02
C GLU A 125 6.89 5.36 -0.65
N VAL A 126 8.18 5.36 -0.31
CA VAL A 126 9.16 4.40 -0.84
C VAL A 126 8.83 2.98 -0.37
N GLU A 127 8.37 2.81 0.86
CA GLU A 127 7.95 1.50 1.38
C GLU A 127 6.76 0.95 0.60
N VAL A 128 5.73 1.78 0.38
CA VAL A 128 4.57 1.41 -0.46
C VAL A 128 4.99 1.04 -1.90
N LEU A 129 5.89 1.81 -2.51
CA LEU A 129 6.39 1.50 -3.86
C LEU A 129 7.17 0.18 -3.93
N LYS A 130 7.91 -0.18 -2.87
CA LYS A 130 8.62 -1.47 -2.81
C LYS A 130 7.64 -2.64 -2.75
N GLU A 131 6.62 -2.56 -1.90
CA GLU A 131 5.59 -3.60 -1.81
C GLU A 131 4.90 -3.82 -3.17
N MET A 132 4.53 -2.72 -3.85
CA MET A 132 3.94 -2.78 -5.18
C MET A 132 4.89 -3.41 -6.21
N ALA A 133 6.18 -3.07 -6.19
CA ALA A 133 7.18 -3.66 -7.08
C ALA A 133 7.36 -5.17 -6.86
N GLU A 134 7.32 -5.63 -5.61
CA GLU A 134 7.36 -7.06 -5.27
C GLU A 134 6.13 -7.79 -5.79
N GLU A 135 4.93 -7.20 -5.66
CA GLU A 135 3.69 -7.76 -6.20
C GLU A 135 3.77 -7.89 -7.74
N TYR A 136 4.23 -6.85 -8.44
CA TYR A 136 4.41 -6.90 -9.90
C TYR A 136 5.42 -7.97 -10.31
N LYS A 137 6.52 -8.11 -9.56
CA LYS A 137 7.51 -9.15 -9.83
C LYS A 137 6.89 -10.55 -9.72
N GLY A 138 6.07 -10.80 -8.69
CA GLY A 138 5.33 -12.05 -8.54
C GLY A 138 4.38 -12.32 -9.71
N LYS A 139 3.62 -11.31 -10.15
CA LYS A 139 2.74 -11.43 -11.34
C LYS A 139 3.52 -11.74 -12.61
N VAL A 140 4.69 -11.13 -12.81
CA VAL A 140 5.55 -11.39 -13.97
C VAL A 140 6.06 -12.84 -13.97
N GLU A 141 6.44 -13.38 -12.80
CA GLU A 141 6.81 -14.80 -12.68
C GLU A 141 5.62 -15.73 -13.00
N GLU A 142 4.42 -15.46 -12.47
CA GLU A 142 3.22 -16.24 -12.79
C GLU A 142 2.90 -16.24 -14.29
N TYR A 143 2.99 -15.08 -14.95
CA TYR A 143 2.79 -14.99 -16.40
C TYR A 143 3.85 -15.77 -17.18
N LYS A 144 5.10 -15.78 -16.70
CA LYS A 144 6.18 -16.53 -17.33
C LYS A 144 5.94 -18.03 -17.23
N ASP A 145 5.56 -18.54 -16.06
CA ASP A 145 5.26 -19.95 -15.86
C ASP A 145 4.09 -20.40 -16.74
N ARG A 146 3.03 -19.59 -16.83
CA ARG A 146 1.89 -19.85 -17.72
C ARG A 146 2.28 -19.86 -19.19
N ALA A 147 3.18 -18.98 -19.61
CA ALA A 147 3.69 -18.96 -20.97
C ALA A 147 4.51 -20.22 -21.31
N GLU A 148 5.30 -20.72 -20.35
CA GLU A 148 6.03 -21.98 -20.49
C GLU A 148 5.09 -23.18 -20.58
N GLU A 149 4.02 -23.21 -19.77
CA GLU A 149 2.98 -24.25 -19.84
C GLU A 149 2.30 -24.27 -21.22
N TYR A 150 1.84 -23.12 -21.72
CA TYR A 150 1.23 -23.03 -23.05
C TYR A 150 2.18 -23.45 -24.17
N LYS A 151 3.47 -23.13 -24.04
CA LYS A 151 4.48 -23.58 -25.00
C LYS A 151 4.61 -25.10 -25.00
N GLY A 152 4.65 -25.73 -23.83
CA GLY A 152 4.68 -27.19 -23.70
C GLY A 152 3.45 -27.87 -24.32
N GLN A 153 2.24 -27.33 -24.07
CA GLN A 153 1.01 -27.83 -24.68
C GLN A 153 1.05 -27.72 -26.21
N ALA A 154 1.53 -26.59 -26.76
CA ALA A 154 1.66 -26.40 -28.19
C ALA A 154 2.64 -27.40 -28.84
N GLU A 155 3.75 -27.71 -28.17
CA GLU A 155 4.70 -28.74 -28.61
C GLU A 155 4.08 -30.14 -28.60
N GLU A 156 3.29 -30.49 -27.57
CA GLU A 156 2.57 -31.77 -27.51
C GLU A 156 1.53 -31.91 -28.64
N TYR A 157 0.72 -30.88 -28.88
CA TYR A 157 -0.24 -30.89 -29.99
C TYR A 157 0.45 -31.04 -31.34
N LYS A 158 1.59 -30.37 -31.54
CA LYS A 158 2.38 -30.49 -32.76
C LYS A 158 2.90 -31.91 -32.96
N GLY A 159 3.37 -32.57 -31.89
CA GLY A 159 3.79 -33.98 -31.93
C GLY A 159 2.65 -34.91 -32.33
N LYS A 160 1.47 -34.78 -31.71
CA LYS A 160 0.27 -35.57 -32.06
C LYS A 160 -0.19 -35.37 -33.51
N LEU A 161 -0.04 -34.15 -34.05
CA LEU A 161 -0.37 -33.86 -35.43
C LEU A 161 0.59 -34.59 -36.39
N GLN A 162 1.89 -34.55 -36.10
CA GLN A 162 2.90 -35.26 -36.88
C GLN A 162 2.70 -36.78 -36.85
N GLU A 163 2.38 -37.37 -35.69
CA GLU A 163 2.06 -38.80 -35.61
C GLU A 163 0.85 -39.17 -36.45
N LYS A 164 -0.20 -38.35 -36.44
CA LYS A 164 -1.39 -38.57 -37.28
C LYS A 164 -1.08 -38.45 -38.78
N ASP A 165 -0.25 -37.49 -39.17
CA ASP A 165 0.18 -37.34 -40.57
C ASP A 165 0.97 -38.55 -41.05
N VAL A 166 1.90 -39.07 -40.23
CA VAL A 166 2.65 -40.30 -40.56
C VAL A 166 1.71 -41.50 -40.71
N LEU A 167 0.77 -41.67 -39.78
CA LEU A 167 -0.20 -42.77 -39.82
C LEU A 167 -1.12 -42.68 -41.05
N LEU A 168 -1.52 -41.47 -41.45
CA LEU A 168 -2.27 -41.22 -42.67
C LEU A 168 -1.46 -41.64 -43.91
N GLN A 169 -0.19 -41.23 -44.00
CA GLN A 169 0.69 -41.61 -45.10
C GLN A 169 0.90 -43.13 -45.19
N GLU A 170 1.06 -43.82 -44.06
CA GLU A 170 1.16 -45.28 -44.03
C GLU A 170 -0.13 -45.97 -44.52
N LYS A 171 -1.29 -45.44 -44.12
CA LYS A 171 -2.60 -45.93 -44.57
C LYS A 171 -2.79 -45.71 -46.07
N ASP A 172 -2.44 -44.54 -46.58
CA ASP A 172 -2.50 -44.23 -48.01
C ASP A 172 -1.59 -45.16 -48.82
N ALA A 173 -0.35 -45.38 -48.36
CA ALA A 173 0.58 -46.31 -49.00
C ALA A 173 0.03 -47.75 -49.02
N GLN A 174 -0.60 -48.19 -47.93
CA GLN A 174 -1.23 -49.51 -47.84
C GLN A 174 -2.41 -49.65 -48.82
N ILE A 175 -3.26 -48.63 -48.93
CA ILE A 175 -4.36 -48.58 -49.90
C ILE A 175 -3.82 -48.65 -51.33
N ILE A 176 -2.85 -47.79 -51.68
CA ILE A 176 -2.22 -47.77 -53.01
C ILE A 176 -1.63 -49.14 -53.37
N SER A 177 -0.92 -49.78 -52.42
CA SER A 177 -0.35 -51.11 -52.65
C SER A 177 -1.43 -52.17 -52.93
N SER A 178 -2.53 -52.14 -52.16
CA SER A 178 -3.66 -53.06 -52.34
C SER A 178 -4.36 -52.87 -53.68
N MET A 179 -4.57 -51.62 -54.10
CA MET A 179 -5.16 -51.28 -55.39
C MET A 179 -4.28 -51.76 -56.55
N LYS A 180 -2.95 -51.53 -56.47
CA LYS A 180 -1.98 -52.04 -57.45
C LYS A 180 -1.98 -53.57 -57.53
N THR A 181 -2.08 -54.25 -56.39
CA THR A 181 -2.22 -55.70 -56.34
C THR A 181 -3.52 -56.18 -57.00
N MET A 182 -4.66 -55.55 -56.73
CA MET A 182 -5.94 -55.89 -57.37
C MET A 182 -5.92 -55.68 -58.89
N LEU A 183 -5.29 -54.60 -59.36
CA LEU A 183 -5.10 -54.33 -60.78
C LEU A 183 -4.23 -55.40 -61.44
N SER A 184 -3.15 -55.84 -60.76
CA SER A 184 -2.28 -56.91 -61.24
C SER A 184 -2.98 -58.27 -61.34
N PHE A 185 -4.03 -58.50 -60.54
CA PHE A 185 -4.91 -59.66 -60.63
C PHE A 185 -6.00 -59.54 -61.72
N GLY A 186 -5.98 -58.46 -62.51
CA GLY A 186 -6.89 -58.26 -63.64
C GLY A 186 -8.27 -57.72 -63.27
N ILE A 187 -8.43 -57.15 -62.07
CA ILE A 187 -9.66 -56.46 -61.68
C ILE A 187 -9.67 -55.08 -62.34
N PRO A 188 -10.71 -54.73 -63.12
CA PRO A 188 -10.80 -53.42 -63.78
C PRO A 188 -10.96 -52.28 -62.76
N ILE A 189 -10.41 -51.11 -63.11
CA ILE A 189 -10.26 -49.96 -62.19
C ILE A 189 -11.59 -49.44 -61.66
N GLU A 190 -12.67 -49.58 -62.43
CA GLU A 190 -14.02 -49.20 -62.05
C GLU A 190 -14.52 -50.01 -60.86
N LYS A 191 -14.24 -51.32 -60.84
CA LYS A 191 -14.62 -52.20 -59.71
C LYS A 191 -13.73 -51.99 -58.48
N ILE A 192 -12.47 -51.60 -58.68
CA ILE A 192 -11.56 -51.26 -57.58
C ILE A 192 -12.03 -49.97 -56.91
N ALA A 193 -12.34 -48.93 -57.68
CA ALA A 193 -12.88 -47.67 -57.19
C ALA A 193 -14.19 -47.88 -56.40
N GLU A 194 -15.10 -48.71 -56.91
CA GLU A 194 -16.33 -49.09 -56.21
C GLU A 194 -16.06 -49.81 -54.88
N SER A 195 -15.05 -50.70 -54.84
CA SER A 195 -14.68 -51.46 -53.63
C SER A 195 -14.11 -50.58 -52.51
N PHE A 196 -13.35 -49.54 -52.87
CA PHE A 196 -12.78 -48.59 -51.92
C PHE A 196 -13.66 -47.35 -51.69
N LYS A 197 -14.85 -47.29 -52.32
CA LYS A 197 -15.81 -46.17 -52.23
C LYS A 197 -15.21 -44.81 -52.57
N MET A 198 -14.41 -44.76 -53.63
CA MET A 198 -13.79 -43.54 -54.15
C MET A 198 -14.13 -43.37 -55.63
N ASP A 199 -13.93 -42.17 -56.17
CA ASP A 199 -14.15 -41.92 -57.60
C ASP A 199 -13.11 -42.65 -58.46
N VAL A 200 -13.47 -43.00 -59.70
CA VAL A 200 -12.55 -43.62 -60.67
C VAL A 200 -11.36 -42.70 -60.97
N ASP A 201 -11.58 -41.39 -61.01
CA ASP A 201 -10.52 -40.41 -61.23
C ASP A 201 -9.60 -40.26 -59.99
N GLU A 202 -10.14 -40.38 -58.78
CA GLU A 202 -9.35 -40.43 -57.55
C GLU A 202 -8.51 -41.72 -57.47
N ALA A 203 -9.10 -42.85 -57.86
CA ALA A 203 -8.43 -44.14 -57.88
C ALA A 203 -7.23 -44.16 -58.84
N LYS A 204 -7.40 -43.62 -60.07
CA LYS A 204 -6.32 -43.45 -61.06
C LYS A 204 -5.19 -42.56 -60.53
N LYS A 205 -5.56 -41.41 -59.95
CA LYS A 205 -4.61 -40.46 -59.36
C LYS A 205 -3.79 -41.07 -58.22
N MET A 206 -4.37 -41.92 -57.38
CA MET A 206 -3.65 -42.59 -56.29
C MET A 206 -2.65 -43.64 -56.76
N ILE A 207 -2.93 -44.38 -57.84
CA ILE A 207 -2.03 -45.42 -58.36
C ILE A 207 -1.01 -44.90 -59.38
N GLY A 208 -1.20 -43.67 -59.90
CA GLY A 208 -0.31 -42.99 -60.84
C GLY A 208 -0.60 -43.30 -62.32
N GLU A 209 -1.87 -43.60 -62.64
CA GLU A 209 -2.38 -43.82 -64.01
C GLU A 209 -3.10 -42.59 -64.58
#